data_AF-A0A7Y1QLJ4-F1
#
_entry.id   AF-A0A7Y1QLJ4-F1
#
_cell.length_a   1.000
_cell.length_b   1.000
_cell.length_c   1.000
_cell.angle_alpha   90.00
_cell.angle_beta   90.00
_cell.angle_gamma   90.00
#
_symmetry.space_group_name_H-M   'P 1'
#
loop_
_entity.id
_entity.type
_entity.pdbx_description
1 polymer ?
#
loop_
_entity_poly.entity_id
_entity_poly.type
_entity_poly.pdbx_seq_one_letter_code
_entity_poly.pdbx_strand_id
1 'polypeptide(L)'
;MSFIESDTGIKFQDSIVEDMLDDFSKNRGYEYAAINLYNLPYAFAYMTESKDIFGCSVGSDIADAISKFSTGFSIRSLGRSNYVRRNEQSRSKIRLLFYGHAESLKDGGDEAVVMRIVEIPPGAGVDTAQLLYEKRITLDGAKFFNYYMKRKRRVEMARSRLK
;
A
#
# COMPACT_ATOMS: atom_id res chain seq x y z
N MET A 1 0.07 -5.61 -12.47
CA MET A 1 0.66 -5.08 -11.23
C MET A 1 0.65 -3.57 -11.31
N SER A 2 -0.09 -2.95 -10.41
CA SER A 2 -0.07 -1.51 -10.22
C SER A 2 1.28 -1.08 -9.66
N PHE A 3 1.61 0.20 -9.78
CA PHE A 3 2.85 0.76 -9.29
C PHE A 3 2.99 0.57 -7.75
N ILE A 4 1.90 0.82 -7.01
CA ILE A 4 1.85 0.69 -5.55
C ILE A 4 2.00 -0.78 -5.11
N GLU A 5 1.36 -1.73 -5.81
CA GLU A 5 1.49 -3.16 -5.49
C GLU A 5 2.94 -3.65 -5.60
N SER A 6 3.68 -3.14 -6.58
CA SER A 6 5.08 -3.51 -6.79
C SER A 6 5.98 -3.01 -5.66
N ASP A 7 5.76 -1.77 -5.19
CA ASP A 7 6.62 -1.15 -4.19
C ASP A 7 6.26 -1.63 -2.77
N THR A 8 4.99 -1.88 -2.51
CA THR A 8 4.49 -2.41 -1.23
C THR A 8 4.71 -3.91 -1.07
N GLY A 9 4.74 -4.66 -2.18
CA GLY A 9 4.73 -6.13 -2.14
C GLY A 9 3.36 -6.71 -1.77
N ILE A 10 2.29 -5.91 -1.81
CA ILE A 10 0.92 -6.34 -1.51
C ILE A 10 0.09 -6.25 -2.79
N LYS A 11 -0.63 -7.32 -3.12
CA LYS A 11 -1.68 -7.28 -4.14
C LYS A 11 -3.00 -7.01 -3.45
N PHE A 12 -3.55 -5.84 -3.70
CA PHE A 12 -4.78 -5.38 -3.07
C PHE A 12 -6.00 -6.05 -3.71
N GLN A 13 -7.03 -6.28 -2.91
CA GLN A 13 -8.35 -6.59 -3.44
C GLN A 13 -8.98 -5.32 -4.02
N ASP A 14 -9.85 -5.46 -5.01
CA ASP A 14 -10.49 -4.31 -5.67
C ASP A 14 -11.25 -3.43 -4.66
N SER A 15 -11.93 -4.04 -3.68
CA SER A 15 -12.62 -3.31 -2.61
C SER A 15 -11.67 -2.41 -1.78
N ILE A 16 -10.44 -2.86 -1.53
CA ILE A 16 -9.46 -2.04 -0.83
C ILE A 16 -9.07 -0.86 -1.71
N VAL A 17 -8.82 -1.09 -3.01
CA VAL A 17 -8.45 -0.02 -3.95
C VAL A 17 -9.57 1.01 -4.08
N GLU A 18 -10.83 0.58 -4.14
CA GLU A 18 -12.00 1.45 -4.10
C GLU A 18 -12.04 2.28 -2.81
N ASP A 19 -11.86 1.65 -1.65
CA ASP A 19 -11.77 2.35 -0.37
C ASP A 19 -10.59 3.35 -0.34
N MET A 20 -9.47 3.06 -1.03
CA MET A 20 -8.35 3.99 -1.12
C MET A 20 -8.70 5.21 -1.99
N LEU A 21 -9.44 5.00 -3.08
CA LEU A 21 -9.92 6.06 -3.97
C LEU A 21 -10.92 6.98 -3.26
N ASP A 22 -11.81 6.40 -2.47
CA ASP A 22 -12.78 7.15 -1.68
C ASP A 22 -12.10 8.03 -0.63
N ASP A 23 -11.10 7.52 0.09
CA ASP A 23 -10.33 8.33 1.04
C ASP A 23 -9.62 9.48 0.35
N PHE A 24 -8.96 9.21 -0.78
CA PHE A 24 -8.27 10.25 -1.55
C PHE A 24 -9.24 11.34 -2.04
N SER A 25 -10.44 10.95 -2.46
CA SER A 25 -11.50 11.87 -2.89
C SER A 25 -12.03 12.71 -1.71
N LYS A 26 -12.34 12.07 -0.57
CA LYS A 26 -12.85 12.74 0.63
C LYS A 26 -11.85 13.73 1.22
N ASN A 27 -10.57 13.38 1.20
CA ASN A 27 -9.46 14.25 1.61
C ASN A 27 -9.13 15.35 0.58
N ARG A 28 -9.90 15.42 -0.52
CA ARG A 28 -9.66 16.33 -1.65
C ARG A 28 -8.21 16.32 -2.11
N GLY A 29 -7.60 15.14 -2.16
CA GLY A 29 -6.18 15.00 -2.50
C GLY A 29 -5.86 15.66 -3.84
N TYR A 30 -6.80 15.63 -4.78
CA TYR A 30 -6.68 16.31 -6.08
C TYR A 30 -6.55 17.85 -6.02
N GLU A 31 -6.94 18.49 -4.92
CA GLU A 31 -6.78 19.94 -4.70
C GLU A 31 -5.43 20.30 -4.08
N TYR A 32 -4.66 19.31 -3.62
CA TYR A 32 -3.41 19.57 -2.93
C TYR A 32 -2.30 19.99 -3.91
N ALA A 33 -1.95 21.27 -3.90
CA ALA A 33 -1.03 21.89 -4.86
C ALA A 33 0.38 21.25 -4.91
N ALA A 34 0.80 20.56 -3.85
CA ALA A 34 2.08 19.87 -3.82
C ALA A 34 2.05 18.48 -4.49
N ILE A 35 0.86 17.96 -4.85
CA ILE A 35 0.75 16.75 -5.65
C ILE A 35 0.94 17.10 -7.12
N ASN A 36 1.90 16.43 -7.74
CA ASN A 36 2.13 16.46 -9.17
C ASN A 36 2.19 15.03 -9.71
N LEU A 37 2.32 14.88 -11.02
CA LEU A 37 2.31 13.57 -11.65
C LEU A 37 3.44 12.66 -11.15
N TYR A 38 4.56 13.19 -10.65
CA TYR A 38 5.71 12.41 -10.20
C TYR A 38 5.50 11.78 -8.83
N ASN A 39 4.79 12.45 -7.91
CA ASN A 39 4.56 11.95 -6.55
C ASN A 39 3.13 11.40 -6.30
N LEU A 40 2.24 11.49 -7.30
CA LEU A 40 0.83 11.10 -7.20
C LEU A 40 0.57 9.72 -6.55
N PRO A 41 1.24 8.61 -6.92
CA PRO A 41 0.94 7.30 -6.32
C PRO A 41 1.16 7.24 -4.82
N TYR A 42 2.10 8.03 -4.35
CA TYR A 42 2.54 8.01 -2.96
C TYR A 42 1.82 9.04 -2.13
N ALA A 43 1.48 10.19 -2.71
CA ALA A 43 0.49 11.08 -2.13
C ALA A 43 -0.87 10.38 -1.99
N PHE A 44 -1.26 9.58 -2.99
CA PHE A 44 -2.43 8.71 -2.93
C PHE A 44 -2.34 7.74 -1.75
N ALA A 45 -1.25 6.97 -1.64
CA ALA A 45 -1.05 6.03 -0.55
C ALA A 45 -1.00 6.71 0.84
N TYR A 46 -0.36 7.87 0.94
CA TYR A 46 -0.22 8.63 2.18
C TYR A 46 -1.53 9.25 2.66
N MET A 47 -2.39 9.69 1.74
CA MET A 47 -3.70 10.28 2.05
C MET A 47 -4.78 9.25 2.35
N THR A 48 -4.43 7.97 2.31
CA THR A 48 -5.34 6.88 2.67
C THR A 48 -5.33 6.61 4.15
N GLU A 49 -6.51 6.33 4.71
CA GLU A 49 -6.59 5.76 6.06
C GLU A 49 -6.05 4.32 6.08
N SER A 50 -5.83 3.79 7.29
CA SER A 50 -5.33 2.43 7.46
C SER A 50 -6.27 1.40 6.81
N LYS A 51 -5.72 0.45 6.04
CA LYS A 51 -6.51 -0.56 5.32
C LYS A 51 -6.40 -1.94 5.94
N ASP A 52 -7.50 -2.70 5.95
CA ASP A 52 -7.45 -4.13 6.28
C ASP A 52 -6.77 -4.89 5.14
N ILE A 53 -5.76 -5.69 5.43
CA ILE A 53 -5.08 -6.52 4.43
C ILE A 53 -5.40 -8.02 4.58
N PHE A 54 -6.38 -8.37 5.41
CA PHE A 54 -6.92 -9.73 5.46
C PHE A 54 -7.34 -10.19 4.05
N GLY A 55 -6.90 -11.39 3.68
CA GLY A 55 -7.20 -11.97 2.37
C GLY A 55 -6.40 -11.39 1.20
N CYS A 56 -5.55 -10.38 1.41
CA CYS A 56 -4.63 -9.90 0.38
C CYS A 56 -3.49 -10.90 0.14
N SER A 57 -2.94 -10.88 -1.07
CA SER A 57 -1.69 -11.59 -1.34
C SER A 57 -0.49 -10.69 -1.03
N VAL A 58 0.55 -11.26 -0.43
CA VAL A 58 1.73 -10.54 0.06
C VAL A 58 3.03 -11.17 -0.42
N GLY A 59 4.08 -10.37 -0.47
CA GLY A 59 5.46 -10.79 -0.71
C GLY A 59 5.98 -11.73 0.38
N SER A 60 7.10 -12.41 0.09
CA SER A 60 7.70 -13.37 1.02
C SER A 60 8.19 -12.71 2.31
N ASP A 61 8.75 -11.51 2.22
CA ASP A 61 9.20 -10.71 3.37
C ASP A 61 8.07 -10.37 4.36
N ILE A 62 6.93 -9.93 3.84
CA ILE A 62 5.74 -9.68 4.65
C ILE A 62 5.17 -10.99 5.19
N ALA A 63 5.15 -12.05 4.38
CA ALA A 63 4.67 -13.36 4.80
C ALA A 63 5.49 -13.94 5.96
N ASP A 64 6.81 -13.84 5.88
CA ASP A 64 7.74 -14.29 6.92
C ASP A 64 7.54 -13.48 8.21
N ALA A 65 7.40 -12.15 8.08
CA ALA A 65 7.15 -11.27 9.22
C ALA A 65 5.82 -11.56 9.92
N ILE A 66 4.73 -11.73 9.17
CA ILE A 66 3.43 -12.14 9.73
C ILE A 66 3.57 -13.50 10.41
N SER A 67 4.16 -14.50 9.76
CA SER A 67 4.29 -15.84 10.33
C SER A 67 5.12 -15.86 11.62
N LYS A 68 6.09 -14.95 11.75
CA LYS A 68 6.97 -14.86 12.91
C LYS A 68 6.37 -14.07 14.08
N PHE A 69 5.66 -12.99 13.80
CA PHE A 69 5.30 -12.00 14.83
C PHE A 69 3.80 -11.93 15.13
N SER A 70 2.94 -12.33 14.20
CA SER A 70 1.49 -12.24 14.38
C SER A 70 0.95 -13.39 15.23
N THR A 71 -0.03 -13.07 16.07
CA THR A 71 -0.75 -14.08 16.88
C THR A 71 -2.16 -14.33 16.33
N GLY A 72 -2.78 -13.31 15.75
CA GLY A 72 -4.13 -13.37 15.21
C GLY A 72 -4.23 -13.79 13.74
N PHE A 73 -3.12 -13.75 13.01
CA PHE A 73 -3.04 -14.04 11.58
C PHE A 73 -1.92 -15.04 11.26
N SER A 74 -2.10 -15.74 10.15
CA SER A 74 -1.18 -16.72 9.57
C SER A 74 -1.12 -16.54 8.05
N ILE A 75 -0.15 -17.20 7.43
CA ILE A 75 -0.01 -17.20 5.97
C ILE A 75 -0.52 -18.52 5.40
N ARG A 76 -1.40 -18.41 4.39
CA ARG A 76 -1.78 -19.52 3.53
C ARG A 76 -1.11 -19.38 2.17
N SER A 77 -0.19 -20.27 1.86
CA SER A 77 0.44 -20.34 0.55
C SER A 77 -0.43 -21.14 -0.42
N LEU A 78 -0.67 -20.58 -1.61
CA LEU A 78 -1.34 -21.24 -2.73
C LEU A 78 -0.53 -20.99 -4.00
N GLY A 79 0.12 -22.04 -4.49
CA GLY A 79 1.09 -21.92 -5.60
C GLY A 79 2.22 -20.98 -5.24
N ARG A 80 2.43 -19.94 -6.05
CA ARG A 80 3.48 -18.91 -5.84
C ARG A 80 3.01 -17.69 -5.04
N SER A 81 1.81 -17.74 -4.47
CA SER A 81 1.20 -16.59 -3.77
C SER A 81 0.98 -16.91 -2.30
N ASN A 82 1.34 -15.97 -1.44
CA ASN A 82 1.10 -16.03 0.00
C ASN A 82 -0.09 -15.14 0.32
N TYR A 83 -1.07 -15.65 1.08
CA TYR A 83 -2.27 -14.91 1.44
C TYR A 83 -2.37 -14.75 2.96
N VAL A 84 -2.70 -13.54 3.41
CA VAL A 84 -2.98 -13.26 4.81
C VAL A 84 -4.29 -13.93 5.22
N ARG A 85 -4.24 -14.79 6.23
CA ARG A 85 -5.40 -15.46 6.80
C ARG A 85 -5.52 -15.15 8.28
N ARG A 86 -6.76 -15.06 8.73
CA ARG A 86 -7.13 -14.87 10.13
C ARG A 86 -7.25 -16.25 10.77
N ASN A 87 -6.69 -16.42 11.95
CA ASN A 87 -6.82 -17.66 12.72
C ASN A 87 -8.28 -17.79 13.21
N GLU A 88 -8.83 -18.99 13.29
CA GLU A 88 -10.28 -19.24 13.46
C GLU A 88 -10.92 -18.51 14.64
N GLN A 89 -10.20 -18.33 15.75
CA GLN A 89 -10.69 -17.68 16.96
C GLN A 89 -10.24 -16.22 17.11
N SER A 90 -9.41 -15.74 16.18
CA SER A 90 -8.84 -14.39 16.26
C SER A 90 -9.84 -13.32 15.83
N ARG A 91 -10.04 -12.35 16.72
CA ARG A 91 -10.76 -11.10 16.42
C ARG A 91 -9.81 -9.90 16.25
N SER A 92 -8.50 -10.13 16.12
CA SER A 92 -7.51 -9.07 15.93
C SER A 92 -7.75 -8.30 14.62
N LYS A 93 -7.15 -7.14 14.42
CA LYS A 93 -7.20 -6.45 13.11
C LYS A 93 -5.79 -6.35 12.56
N ILE A 94 -5.60 -6.67 11.28
CA ILE A 94 -4.32 -6.44 10.60
C ILE A 94 -4.47 -5.19 9.75
N ARG A 95 -3.63 -4.19 9.98
CA ARG A 95 -3.75 -2.88 9.35
C ARG A 95 -2.48 -2.50 8.62
N LEU A 96 -2.64 -2.10 7.36
CA LEU A 96 -1.61 -1.44 6.57
C LEU A 96 -1.76 0.07 6.74
N LEU A 97 -0.66 0.78 6.94
CA LEU A 97 -0.62 2.22 7.08
C LEU A 97 0.64 2.83 6.43
N PHE A 98 0.49 4.04 5.93
CA PHE A 98 1.55 4.84 5.33
C PHE A 98 1.74 6.13 6.13
N TYR A 99 2.97 6.52 6.44
CA TYR A 99 3.25 7.75 7.20
C TYR A 99 4.69 8.26 6.94
N GLY A 100 5.04 9.40 7.55
CA GLY A 100 6.42 9.91 7.56
C GLY A 100 6.86 10.65 6.29
N HIS A 101 5.95 11.00 5.38
CA HIS A 101 6.29 11.72 4.13
C HIS A 101 7.04 13.04 4.39
N ALA A 102 6.49 13.92 5.25
CA ALA A 102 7.09 15.23 5.55
C ALA A 102 8.45 15.14 6.27
N GLU A 103 8.73 14.04 6.98
CA GLU A 103 9.99 13.84 7.69
C GLU A 103 11.10 13.38 6.74
N SER A 104 10.76 12.71 5.64
CA SER A 104 11.73 12.24 4.65
C SER A 104 12.47 13.38 3.92
N LEU A 105 11.85 14.57 3.86
CA LEU A 105 12.38 15.77 3.22
C LEU A 105 13.18 16.67 4.16
N LYS A 106 13.16 16.41 5.47
CA LYS A 106 14.01 17.15 6.42
C LYS A 106 15.46 16.77 6.14
N ASP A 107 16.32 17.78 6.05
CA ASP A 107 17.77 17.66 5.80
C ASP A 107 18.19 17.22 4.38
N GLY A 108 17.34 17.45 3.37
CA GLY A 108 17.69 17.20 1.97
C GLY A 108 17.72 15.71 1.58
N GLY A 109 17.06 14.87 2.39
CA GLY A 109 16.90 13.45 2.12
C GLY A 109 15.99 13.15 0.93
N ASP A 110 16.09 11.92 0.43
CA ASP A 110 15.20 11.43 -0.63
C ASP A 110 13.75 11.39 -0.12
N GLU A 111 12.84 11.88 -0.95
CA GLU A 111 11.40 11.78 -0.72
C GLU A 111 11.05 10.29 -0.48
N ALA A 112 10.45 9.98 0.66
CA ALA A 112 10.13 8.61 1.06
C ALA A 112 8.84 8.54 1.88
N VAL A 113 8.19 7.38 1.86
CA VAL A 113 7.07 7.06 2.75
C VAL A 113 7.41 5.78 3.50
N VAL A 114 7.06 5.71 4.79
CA VAL A 114 7.18 4.49 5.56
C VAL A 114 5.86 3.73 5.53
N MET A 115 5.93 2.48 5.10
CA MET A 115 4.84 1.53 5.13
C MET A 115 4.98 0.65 6.38
N ARG A 116 3.89 0.51 7.14
CA ARG A 116 3.81 -0.39 8.30
C ARG A 116 2.63 -1.34 8.17
N ILE A 117 2.84 -2.56 8.65
CA ILE A 117 1.79 -3.53 8.90
C ILE A 117 1.76 -3.79 10.40
N VAL A 118 0.60 -3.60 11.01
CA VAL A 118 0.40 -3.77 12.45
C VAL A 118 -0.74 -4.74 12.73
N GLU A 119 -0.67 -5.43 13.87
CA GLU A 119 -1.76 -6.20 14.45
C GLU A 119 -2.35 -5.46 15.66
N ILE A 120 -3.66 -5.28 15.70
CA ILE A 120 -4.39 -4.69 16.82
C ILE A 120 -5.16 -5.82 17.53
N PRO A 121 -4.88 -6.12 18.80
CA PRO A 121 -5.59 -7.15 19.54
C PRO A 121 -7.11 -6.88 19.68
N PRO A 122 -7.92 -7.92 19.92
CA PRO A 122 -9.36 -7.77 20.11
C PRO A 122 -9.71 -6.80 21.25
N GLY A 123 -10.60 -5.85 21.00
CA GLY A 123 -11.07 -4.89 22.02
C GLY A 123 -10.03 -3.85 22.44
N ALA A 124 -8.84 -3.86 21.84
CA ALA A 124 -7.75 -2.96 22.19
C ALA A 124 -7.70 -1.74 21.25
N GLY A 125 -7.15 -0.64 21.77
CA GLY A 125 -6.97 0.61 21.01
C GLY A 125 -5.75 0.56 20.09
N VAL A 126 -5.62 1.59 19.23
CA VAL A 126 -4.50 1.70 18.28
C VAL A 126 -3.14 1.76 19.00
N ASP A 127 -3.09 2.27 20.23
CA ASP A 127 -1.86 2.38 21.02
C ASP A 127 -1.27 1.03 21.44
N THR A 128 -2.08 -0.04 21.36
CA THR A 128 -1.64 -1.42 21.63
C THR A 128 -1.23 -2.18 20.37
N ALA A 129 -1.18 -1.49 19.22
CA ALA A 129 -0.85 -2.11 17.96
C ALA A 129 0.58 -2.67 17.97
N GLN A 130 0.70 -3.96 17.67
CA GLN A 130 1.98 -4.63 17.52
C GLN A 130 2.47 -4.43 16.08
N LEU A 131 3.70 -3.91 15.93
CA LEU A 131 4.35 -3.83 14.64
C LEU A 131 4.74 -5.23 14.14
N LEU A 132 4.25 -5.61 12.95
CA LEU A 132 4.62 -6.87 12.29
C LEU A 132 5.71 -6.66 11.26
N TYR A 133 5.59 -5.59 10.45
CA TYR A 133 6.51 -5.33 9.35
C TYR A 133 6.60 -3.82 9.09
N GLU A 134 7.79 -3.34 8.76
CA GLU A 134 8.05 -1.95 8.38
C GLU A 134 8.96 -1.92 7.15
N LYS A 135 8.66 -1.04 6.21
CA LYS A 135 9.47 -0.81 5.02
C LYS A 135 9.47 0.66 4.66
N ARG A 136 10.66 1.21 4.44
CA ARG A 136 10.83 2.51 3.80
C ARG A 136 10.70 2.36 2.28
N ILE A 137 9.80 3.12 1.67
CA ILE A 137 9.60 3.18 0.22
C ILE A 137 10.15 4.52 -0.26
N THR A 138 11.29 4.48 -0.95
CA THR A 138 11.85 5.67 -1.62
C THR A 138 11.04 6.00 -2.87
N LEU A 139 10.71 7.27 -3.03
CA LEU A 139 9.85 7.77 -4.09
C LEU A 139 10.68 8.03 -5.35
N ASP A 140 10.58 7.13 -6.33
CA ASP A 140 11.14 7.37 -7.65
C ASP A 140 10.07 7.99 -8.55
N GLY A 141 10.03 9.33 -8.55
CA GLY A 141 9.05 10.08 -9.34
C GLY A 141 9.18 9.84 -10.84
N ALA A 142 10.40 9.60 -11.34
CA ALA A 142 10.64 9.31 -12.75
C ALA A 142 10.06 7.93 -13.13
N LYS A 143 10.16 6.93 -12.25
CA LYS A 143 9.63 5.58 -12.47
C LYS A 143 8.13 5.60 -12.74
N PHE A 144 7.34 6.29 -11.92
CA PHE A 144 5.89 6.37 -12.14
C PHE A 144 5.53 7.16 -13.40
N PHE A 145 6.18 8.31 -13.62
CA PHE A 145 5.97 9.10 -14.84
C PHE A 145 6.22 8.26 -16.11
N ASN A 146 7.34 7.53 -16.14
CA ASN A 146 7.69 6.64 -17.25
C ASN A 146 6.68 5.50 -17.42
N TYR A 147 6.20 4.91 -16.31
CA TYR A 147 5.13 3.91 -16.34
C TYR A 147 3.84 4.48 -16.96
N TYR A 148 3.42 5.66 -16.51
CA TYR A 148 2.23 6.36 -17.02
C TYR A 148 2.34 6.68 -18.51
N MET A 149 3.45 7.29 -18.94
CA MET A 149 3.69 7.65 -20.34
C MET A 149 3.70 6.42 -21.26
N LYS A 150 4.32 5.32 -20.81
CA LYS A 150 4.31 4.05 -21.55
C LYS A 150 2.89 3.51 -21.72
N ARG A 151 2.04 3.61 -20.68
CA ARG A 151 0.63 3.19 -20.74
C ARG A 151 -0.17 4.10 -21.66
N LYS A 152 -0.03 5.41 -21.55
CA LYS A 152 -0.68 6.41 -22.42
C LYS A 152 -0.37 6.15 -23.89
N ARG A 153 0.90 5.99 -24.25
CA ARG A 153 1.34 5.66 -25.62
C ARG A 153 0.68 4.39 -26.16
N ARG A 154 0.56 3.34 -25.34
CA ARG A 154 -0.11 2.09 -25.75
C ARG A 154 -1.59 2.28 -26.03
N VAL A 155 -2.28 3.07 -25.21
CA VAL A 155 -3.70 3.39 -25.42
C VAL A 155 -3.90 4.21 -26.69
N GLU A 156 -3.03 5.19 -26.94
CA GLU A 156 -3.05 5.99 -28.18
C GLU A 156 -2.82 5.12 -29.42
N MET A 157 -1.84 4.22 -29.38
CA MET A 157 -1.59 3.25 -30.46
C MET A 157 -2.78 2.32 -30.71
N ALA A 158 -3.48 1.89 -29.66
CA ALA A 158 -4.68 1.06 -29.82
C ALA A 158 -5.82 1.86 -30.47
N ARG A 159 -6.07 3.09 -29.99
CA ARG A 159 -7.09 3.98 -30.54
C ARG A 159 -6.84 4.33 -32.01
N SER A 160 -5.58 4.53 -32.40
CA SER A 160 -5.24 4.84 -33.79
C SER A 160 -5.44 3.68 -34.76
N ARG A 161 -5.57 2.44 -34.26
CA ARG A 161 -5.82 1.23 -35.07
C ARG A 161 -7.30 0.84 -35.16
N LEU A 162 -8.15 1.52 -34.39
CA LEU A 162 -9.62 1.38 -34.46
C LEU A 162 -10.24 2.40 -35.42
N LYS A 163 -9.41 3.22 -36.08
CA LYS A 163 -9.77 4.09 -37.20
C LYS A 163 -9.37 3.39 -38.50
#